data_AF-A0A4V3GL26-F1
#
_entry.id   AF-A0A4V3GL26-F1
#
_cell.length_a   1.000
_cell.length_b   1.000
_cell.length_c   1.000
_cell.angle_alpha   90.00
_cell.angle_beta   90.00
_cell.angle_gamma   90.00
#
_symmetry.space_group_name_H-M   'P 1'
#
loop_
_entity.id
_entity.type
_entity.pdbx_description
1 polymer ?
#
loop_
_entity_poly.entity_id
_entity_poly.type
_entity_poly.pdbx_seq_one_letter_code
_entity_poly.pdbx_strand_id
1 'polypeptide(L)'
;MTPVPRVAVTPTTGPHQYAVKDLWSALPDAYGTHLLGKDYYPYPPRADWKPRTDPLAGRTVSPELCRDVIRYVGVPGVPGDFVAPATPGVAAFAALGPTTGPARPFVSVNIVELAAPLGDRLLDQRQPTPAECAHVQVDGRELASVVERPLPGFGVRARYIVRTYPIAGKTWTERTLQYRTATYVVLFRLDAYANPEAAFLAFAGKTRDGLTSALKG
;
A
#
# COMPACT_ATOMS: atom_id res chain seq x y z
N MET A 1 14.91 11.49 -10.33
CA MET A 1 14.23 10.17 -10.43
C MET A 1 14.26 9.74 -11.88
N THR A 2 14.89 8.61 -12.21
CA THR A 2 14.81 8.04 -13.56
C THR A 2 13.45 7.36 -13.72
N PRO A 3 12.63 7.69 -14.73
CA PRO A 3 11.38 6.98 -14.98
C PRO A 3 11.67 5.48 -15.19
N VAL A 4 10.88 4.61 -14.55
CA VAL A 4 10.90 3.19 -14.91
C VAL A 4 10.46 3.09 -16.37
N PRO A 5 11.22 2.41 -17.27
CA PRO A 5 10.86 2.29 -18.67
C PRO A 5 9.44 1.73 -18.81
N ARG A 6 8.57 2.47 -19.51
CA ARG A 6 7.24 2.03 -19.90
C ARG A 6 7.39 0.95 -20.97
N VAL A 7 6.65 -0.15 -20.82
CA VAL A 7 6.62 -1.19 -21.85
C VAL A 7 5.35 -0.95 -22.63
N ALA A 8 5.41 -0.53 -23.90
CA ALA A 8 4.23 -0.15 -24.68
C ALA A 8 3.15 -1.24 -24.86
N VAL A 9 3.34 -2.43 -24.26
CA VAL A 9 2.46 -3.58 -24.34
C VAL A 9 2.00 -3.95 -22.93
N THR A 10 0.71 -3.75 -22.66
CA THR A 10 0.04 -4.38 -21.52
C THR A 10 0.19 -5.90 -21.65
N PRO A 11 0.77 -6.60 -20.66
CA PRO A 11 0.89 -8.05 -20.70
C PRO A 11 -0.50 -8.67 -20.86
N THR A 12 -0.65 -9.62 -21.78
CA THR A 12 -1.84 -10.48 -21.78
C THR A 12 -1.84 -11.28 -20.48
N THR A 13 -2.99 -11.33 -19.80
CA THR A 13 -3.15 -12.24 -18.67
C THR A 13 -2.95 -13.67 -19.15
N GLY A 14 -1.97 -14.37 -18.59
CA GLY A 14 -1.98 -15.82 -18.61
C GLY A 14 -3.22 -16.35 -17.86
N PRO A 15 -3.47 -17.67 -17.90
CA PRO A 15 -4.52 -18.26 -17.08
C PRO A 15 -4.30 -17.91 -15.61
N HIS A 16 -5.38 -17.46 -14.96
CA HIS A 16 -5.38 -17.16 -13.54
C HIS A 16 -5.59 -18.43 -12.72
N GLN A 17 -4.87 -18.53 -11.60
CA GLN A 17 -4.93 -19.68 -10.69
C GLN A 17 -6.14 -19.61 -9.76
N TYR A 18 -6.59 -18.42 -9.39
CA TYR A 18 -7.66 -18.23 -8.43
C TYR A 18 -8.84 -17.49 -9.05
N ALA A 19 -10.05 -17.91 -8.71
CA ALA A 19 -11.21 -17.07 -8.97
C ALA A 19 -11.21 -15.89 -8.00
N VAL A 20 -11.80 -14.77 -8.42
CA VAL A 20 -11.96 -13.59 -7.56
C VAL A 20 -12.69 -13.93 -6.26
N LYS A 21 -13.65 -14.86 -6.31
CA LYS A 21 -14.37 -15.37 -5.14
C LYS A 21 -13.44 -16.04 -4.12
N ASP A 22 -12.44 -16.81 -4.58
CA ASP A 22 -11.50 -17.50 -3.69
C ASP A 22 -10.63 -16.48 -2.93
N LEU A 23 -10.13 -15.49 -3.67
CA LEU A 23 -9.39 -14.37 -3.07
C LEU A 23 -10.26 -13.60 -2.07
N TRP A 24 -11.52 -13.33 -2.43
CA TRP A 24 -12.47 -12.59 -1.57
C TRP A 24 -12.73 -13.34 -0.27
N SER A 25 -12.93 -14.66 -0.34
CA SER A 25 -13.15 -15.51 0.82
C SER A 25 -11.91 -15.64 1.71
N ALA A 26 -10.71 -15.51 1.14
CA ALA A 26 -9.45 -15.59 1.87
C ALA A 26 -9.10 -14.29 2.64
N LEU A 27 -9.75 -13.16 2.32
CA LEU A 27 -9.55 -11.90 3.03
C LEU A 27 -10.02 -11.99 4.50
N PRO A 28 -9.37 -11.28 5.44
CA PRO A 28 -9.83 -11.20 6.82
C PRO A 28 -11.15 -10.44 6.93
N ASP A 29 -11.97 -10.79 7.92
CA ASP A 29 -13.25 -10.11 8.20
C ASP A 29 -13.13 -8.94 9.18
N ALA A 30 -12.02 -8.84 9.92
CA ALA A 30 -11.86 -7.83 10.96
C ALA A 30 -10.39 -7.40 11.19
N TYR A 31 -10.24 -6.15 11.64
CA TYR A 31 -9.02 -5.60 12.23
C TYR A 31 -9.33 -5.09 13.64
N GLY A 32 -8.85 -5.82 14.67
CA GLY A 32 -9.28 -5.56 16.05
C GLY A 32 -10.80 -5.73 16.18
N THR A 33 -11.50 -4.68 16.60
CA THR A 33 -12.96 -4.63 16.70
C THR A 33 -13.65 -4.09 15.45
N HIS A 34 -12.90 -3.66 14.43
CA HIS A 34 -13.45 -3.08 13.21
C HIS A 34 -13.72 -4.18 12.17
N LEU A 35 -14.99 -4.33 11.76
CA LEU A 35 -15.37 -5.21 10.65
C LEU A 35 -14.90 -4.62 9.32
N LEU A 36 -14.28 -5.45 8.49
CA LEU A 36 -13.78 -5.07 7.18
C LEU A 36 -14.85 -5.32 6.12
N GLY A 37 -15.24 -4.26 5.41
CA GLY A 37 -15.99 -4.38 4.18
C GLY A 37 -15.09 -4.94 3.08
N LYS A 38 -15.55 -6.00 2.40
CA LYS A 38 -14.82 -6.64 1.30
C LYS A 38 -15.42 -6.24 -0.04
N ASP A 39 -14.58 -5.89 -0.99
CA ASP A 39 -14.99 -5.48 -2.33
C ASP A 39 -14.03 -6.02 -3.39
N TYR A 40 -14.49 -6.04 -4.63
CA TYR A 40 -13.64 -6.23 -5.79
C TYR A 40 -12.68 -5.05 -5.89
N TYR A 41 -11.41 -5.34 -6.15
CA TYR A 41 -10.38 -4.34 -6.30
C TYR A 41 -9.93 -4.30 -7.75
N PRO A 42 -10.44 -3.35 -8.57
CA PRO A 42 -10.04 -3.26 -9.96
C PRO A 42 -8.56 -2.85 -10.04
N TYR A 43 -7.76 -3.70 -10.68
CA TYR A 43 -6.37 -3.40 -10.99
C TYR A 43 -6.14 -3.49 -12.51
N PRO A 44 -5.45 -2.52 -13.15
CA PRO A 44 -4.97 -1.28 -12.54
C PRO A 44 -6.15 -0.38 -12.13
N PRO A 45 -5.91 0.63 -11.27
CA PRO A 45 -6.93 1.63 -10.96
C PRO A 45 -7.55 2.20 -12.23
N ARG A 46 -8.83 2.55 -12.16
CA ARG A 46 -9.55 3.16 -13.28
C ARG A 46 -8.83 4.43 -13.75
N ALA A 47 -8.99 4.77 -15.04
CA ALA A 47 -8.30 5.92 -15.66
C ALA A 47 -8.63 7.27 -14.99
N ASP A 48 -9.75 7.37 -14.30
CA ASP A 48 -10.20 8.53 -13.52
C ASP A 48 -9.67 8.56 -12.07
N TRP A 49 -8.84 7.58 -11.68
CA TRP A 49 -8.25 7.53 -10.36
C TRP A 49 -7.41 8.77 -10.10
N LYS A 50 -7.74 9.51 -9.04
CA LYS A 50 -7.05 10.75 -8.67
C LYS A 50 -5.94 10.48 -7.67
N PRO A 51 -4.74 11.07 -7.86
CA PRO A 51 -3.70 11.09 -6.84
C PRO A 51 -4.23 11.62 -5.52
N ARG A 52 -3.64 11.18 -4.40
CA ARG A 52 -3.95 11.76 -3.09
C ARG A 52 -3.65 13.25 -3.09
N THR A 53 -4.59 14.03 -2.55
CA THR A 53 -4.38 15.43 -2.20
C THR A 53 -3.13 15.57 -1.34
N ASP A 54 -2.30 16.57 -1.60
CA ASP A 54 -1.11 16.84 -0.79
C ASP A 54 -1.53 17.11 0.67
N PRO A 55 -1.20 16.22 1.63
CA PRO A 55 -1.60 16.43 3.02
C PRO A 55 -0.85 17.59 3.68
N LEU A 56 0.23 18.07 3.07
CA LEU A 56 1.03 19.20 3.53
C LEU A 56 0.89 20.41 2.58
N ALA A 57 -0.23 20.49 1.84
CA ALA A 57 -0.53 21.64 0.99
C ALA A 57 -0.43 22.95 1.79
N GLY A 58 0.23 23.96 1.19
CA GLY A 58 0.45 25.26 1.82
C GLY A 58 1.57 25.29 2.88
N ARG A 59 2.23 24.16 3.17
CA ARG A 59 3.40 24.10 4.07
C ARG A 59 4.70 24.02 3.29
N THR A 60 5.80 24.44 3.90
CA THR A 60 7.15 24.27 3.35
C THR A 60 7.67 22.89 3.75
N VAL A 61 8.21 22.12 2.79
CA VAL A 61 8.77 20.78 3.04
C VAL A 61 10.22 20.77 2.57
N SER A 62 11.14 20.39 3.44
CA SER A 62 12.57 20.27 3.11
C SER A 62 13.10 18.91 3.58
N PRO A 63 13.77 18.13 2.71
CA PRO A 63 13.99 18.39 1.28
C PRO A 63 12.70 18.37 0.45
N GLU A 64 12.62 19.20 -0.60
CA GLU A 64 11.39 19.33 -1.43
C GLU A 64 10.95 18.00 -2.05
N LEU A 65 11.90 17.17 -2.47
CA LEU A 65 11.64 15.84 -3.04
C LEU A 65 10.85 14.93 -2.09
N CYS A 66 10.96 15.14 -0.77
CA CYS A 66 10.26 14.33 0.22
C CYS A 66 8.76 14.61 0.27
N ARG A 67 8.29 15.73 -0.32
CA ARG A 67 6.85 15.99 -0.49
C ARG A 67 6.20 14.89 -1.34
N ASP A 68 6.81 14.48 -2.44
CA ASP A 68 6.24 13.46 -3.31
C ASP A 68 6.27 12.06 -2.66
N VAL A 69 7.32 11.78 -1.88
CA VAL A 69 7.41 10.56 -1.08
C VAL A 69 6.30 10.51 -0.03
N ILE A 70 6.01 11.65 0.62
CA ILE A 70 4.87 11.77 1.54
C ILE A 70 3.59 11.53 0.76
N ARG A 71 3.34 12.28 -0.33
CA ARG A 71 2.12 12.25 -1.19
C ARG A 71 1.76 10.88 -1.77
N TYR A 72 2.74 10.02 -1.96
CA TYR A 72 2.53 8.68 -2.49
C TYR A 72 1.45 7.91 -1.70
N VAL A 73 0.64 7.07 -2.35
CA VAL A 73 -0.47 6.37 -1.66
C VAL A 73 -0.18 4.92 -1.33
N GLY A 74 1.00 4.41 -1.67
CA GLY A 74 1.26 2.98 -1.52
C GLY A 74 0.53 2.12 -2.57
N VAL A 75 -0.25 2.70 -3.47
CA VAL A 75 -0.73 2.03 -4.68
C VAL A 75 0.33 2.27 -5.75
N PRO A 76 1.09 1.24 -6.14
CA PRO A 76 2.05 1.38 -7.21
C PRO A 76 1.28 1.68 -8.50
N GLY A 77 1.70 2.75 -9.19
CA GLY A 77 1.35 3.00 -10.58
C GLY A 77 -0.06 3.50 -10.83
N VAL A 78 -0.17 4.75 -11.27
CA VAL A 78 -1.08 5.06 -12.37
C VAL A 78 -0.27 5.91 -13.37
N PRO A 79 -0.18 5.58 -14.68
CA PRO A 79 -0.77 4.46 -15.47
C PRO A 79 0.27 3.57 -16.21
N GLY A 80 -0.14 2.36 -16.64
CA GLY A 80 0.54 1.67 -17.77
C GLY A 80 0.47 0.14 -17.89
N ASP A 81 1.57 -0.54 -17.54
CA ASP A 81 2.04 -1.62 -18.44
C ASP A 81 2.37 -2.95 -17.76
N PHE A 82 1.89 -3.22 -16.54
CA PHE A 82 2.35 -4.42 -15.82
C PHE A 82 1.24 -5.32 -15.28
N VAL A 83 0.02 -4.79 -15.17
CA VAL A 83 -1.12 -5.57 -14.73
C VAL A 83 -2.26 -5.30 -15.67
N ALA A 84 -2.88 -6.36 -16.15
CA ALA A 84 -3.97 -6.26 -17.08
C ALA A 84 -5.27 -5.87 -16.35
N PRO A 85 -6.18 -5.10 -16.97
CA PRO A 85 -7.46 -4.71 -16.39
C PRO A 85 -8.40 -5.83 -15.92
N ALA A 86 -8.14 -7.08 -16.33
CA ALA A 86 -8.90 -8.26 -15.94
C ALA A 86 -8.24 -9.08 -14.81
N THR A 87 -7.11 -8.62 -14.28
CA THR A 87 -6.39 -9.35 -13.23
C THR A 87 -7.25 -9.46 -11.96
N PRO A 88 -7.49 -10.68 -11.43
CA PRO A 88 -8.22 -10.89 -10.20
C PRO A 88 -7.65 -10.08 -9.04
N GLY A 89 -8.50 -9.25 -8.42
CA GLY A 89 -8.12 -8.40 -7.31
C GLY A 89 -9.28 -8.19 -6.33
N VAL A 90 -8.97 -8.21 -5.05
CA VAL A 90 -9.93 -7.99 -3.96
C VAL A 90 -9.32 -7.13 -2.86
N ALA A 91 -10.16 -6.41 -2.13
CA ALA A 91 -9.74 -5.61 -0.99
C ALA A 91 -10.68 -5.81 0.19
N ALA A 92 -10.14 -5.76 1.40
CA ALA A 92 -10.89 -5.62 2.64
C ALA A 92 -10.48 -4.30 3.31
N PHE A 93 -11.44 -3.49 3.74
CA PHE A 93 -11.18 -2.18 4.32
C PHE A 93 -12.13 -1.85 5.47
N ALA A 94 -11.65 -1.04 6.42
CA ALA A 94 -12.51 -0.41 7.43
C ALA A 94 -12.05 1.02 7.71
N ALA A 95 -13.02 1.91 7.94
CA ALA A 95 -12.75 3.20 8.57
C ALA A 95 -12.48 2.98 10.06
N LEU A 96 -11.46 3.66 10.59
CA LEU A 96 -11.06 3.55 12.00
C LEU A 96 -11.57 4.72 12.85
N GLY A 97 -12.21 5.70 12.23
CA GLY A 97 -12.70 6.89 12.90
C GLY A 97 -13.11 7.99 11.92
N PRO A 98 -13.44 9.19 12.44
CA PRO A 98 -13.87 10.31 11.63
C PRO A 98 -12.72 10.87 10.76
N THR A 99 -13.08 11.37 9.57
CA THR A 99 -12.18 12.11 8.69
C THR A 99 -11.79 13.45 9.32
N THR A 100 -10.51 13.81 9.25
CA THR A 100 -9.96 15.10 9.71
C THR A 100 -9.26 15.81 8.55
N GLY A 101 -9.90 16.84 7.99
CA GLY A 101 -9.37 17.53 6.80
C GLY A 101 -9.20 16.55 5.62
N PRO A 102 -8.01 16.47 4.99
CA PRO A 102 -7.75 15.52 3.91
C PRO A 102 -7.49 14.07 4.38
N ALA A 103 -7.45 13.83 5.69
CA ALA A 103 -7.04 12.55 6.26
C ALA A 103 -8.24 11.72 6.73
N ARG A 104 -8.37 10.52 6.19
CA ARG A 104 -9.37 9.53 6.62
C ARG A 104 -8.64 8.42 7.37
N PRO A 105 -8.95 8.14 8.64
CA PRO A 105 -8.35 7.00 9.33
C PRO A 105 -8.91 5.69 8.78
N PHE A 106 -8.06 4.79 8.30
CA PHE A 106 -8.51 3.51 7.75
C PHE A 106 -7.43 2.42 7.84
N VAL A 107 -7.89 1.18 7.75
CA VAL A 107 -7.06 0.01 7.50
C VAL A 107 -7.55 -0.68 6.23
N SER A 108 -6.63 -1.24 5.46
CA SER A 108 -6.96 -2.08 4.32
C SER A 108 -5.93 -3.17 4.09
N VAL A 109 -6.40 -4.26 3.48
CA VAL A 109 -5.56 -5.26 2.82
C VAL A 109 -6.11 -5.51 1.43
N ASN A 110 -5.23 -5.54 0.44
CA ASN A 110 -5.55 -5.75 -0.96
C ASN A 110 -4.75 -6.94 -1.44
N ILE A 111 -5.37 -7.80 -2.25
CA ILE A 111 -4.73 -8.95 -2.88
C ILE A 111 -4.94 -8.82 -4.37
N VAL A 112 -3.87 -8.96 -5.13
CA VAL A 112 -3.92 -8.98 -6.60
C VAL A 112 -3.18 -10.22 -7.06
N GLU A 113 -3.85 -11.08 -7.81
CA GLU A 113 -3.23 -12.28 -8.36
C GLU A 113 -2.23 -11.89 -9.45
N LEU A 114 -0.95 -12.13 -9.23
CA LEU A 114 0.11 -11.75 -10.13
C LEU A 114 1.22 -12.79 -10.10
N ALA A 115 1.56 -13.29 -11.28
CA ALA A 115 2.72 -14.14 -11.47
C ALA A 115 4.00 -13.42 -11.02
N ALA A 116 5.00 -14.21 -10.66
CA ALA A 116 6.10 -13.69 -9.89
C ALA A 116 6.83 -12.46 -10.49
N PRO A 117 7.20 -12.46 -11.78
CA PRO A 117 7.88 -11.32 -12.40
C PRO A 117 7.02 -10.04 -12.45
N LEU A 118 5.70 -10.17 -12.60
CA LEU A 118 4.80 -9.01 -12.62
C LEU A 118 4.62 -8.43 -11.21
N GLY A 119 4.55 -9.29 -10.20
CA GLY A 119 4.53 -8.86 -8.80
C GLY A 119 5.81 -8.11 -8.40
N ASP A 120 6.98 -8.57 -8.85
CA ASP A 120 8.24 -7.85 -8.62
C ASP A 120 8.24 -6.46 -9.26
N ARG A 121 7.82 -6.37 -10.52
CA ARG A 121 7.67 -5.08 -11.23
C ARG A 121 6.70 -4.15 -10.51
N LEU A 122 5.59 -4.67 -10.01
CA LEU A 122 4.63 -3.90 -9.23
C LEU A 122 5.27 -3.29 -7.97
N LEU A 123 6.05 -4.08 -7.22
CA LEU A 123 6.75 -3.60 -6.02
C LEU A 123 7.88 -2.60 -6.34
N ASP A 124 8.53 -2.75 -7.50
CA ASP A 124 9.65 -1.91 -7.95
C ASP A 124 9.20 -0.56 -8.56
N GLN A 125 7.90 -0.38 -8.86
CA GLN A 125 7.36 0.92 -9.28
C GLN A 125 7.55 2.02 -8.23
N ARG A 126 7.61 1.63 -6.96
CA ARG A 126 8.03 2.55 -5.91
C ARG A 126 9.56 2.56 -5.86
N GLN A 127 10.19 3.70 -6.13
CA GLN A 127 11.64 3.81 -5.89
C GLN A 127 11.95 3.65 -4.38
N PRO A 128 13.14 3.18 -4.01
CA PRO A 128 13.59 3.21 -2.62
C PRO A 128 13.38 4.59 -2.00
N THR A 129 13.03 4.62 -0.72
CA THR A 129 12.91 5.89 0.02
C THR A 129 14.29 6.58 0.03
N PRO A 130 14.43 7.83 -0.48
CA PRO A 130 15.68 8.57 -0.37
C PRO A 130 16.09 8.73 1.09
N ALA A 131 17.38 8.57 1.40
CA ALA A 131 17.86 8.56 2.78
C ALA A 131 17.59 9.88 3.50
N GLU A 132 17.65 10.99 2.76
CA GLU A 132 17.32 12.34 3.23
C GLU A 132 15.85 12.51 3.65
N CYS A 133 14.95 11.60 3.25
CA CYS A 133 13.55 11.61 3.68
C CYS A 133 13.30 10.87 5.00
N ALA A 134 14.33 10.30 5.64
CA ALA A 134 14.22 9.76 6.99
C ALA A 134 13.90 10.86 8.02
N HIS A 135 14.35 12.10 7.77
CA HIS A 135 14.12 13.27 8.61
C HIS A 135 13.65 14.43 7.73
N VAL A 136 12.37 14.76 7.78
CA VAL A 136 11.75 15.77 6.92
C VAL A 136 11.36 16.98 7.76
N GLN A 137 11.86 18.13 7.36
CA GLN A 137 11.47 19.41 7.94
C GLN A 137 10.16 19.88 7.30
N VAL A 138 9.21 20.27 8.14
CA VAL A 138 7.98 20.93 7.74
C VAL A 138 7.89 22.28 8.45
N ASP A 139 7.90 23.36 7.67
CA ASP A 139 8.05 24.75 8.14
C ASP A 139 9.26 24.94 9.08
N GLY A 140 10.41 24.38 8.69
CA GLY A 140 11.67 24.53 9.41
C GLY A 140 11.79 23.68 10.69
N ARG A 141 10.83 22.79 10.98
CA ARG A 141 10.86 21.87 12.13
C ARG A 141 10.77 20.43 11.67
N GLU A 142 11.56 19.53 12.26
CA GLU A 142 11.48 18.11 11.99
C GLU A 142 10.16 17.54 12.53
N LEU A 143 9.17 17.37 11.64
CA LEU A 143 7.81 16.95 11.98
C LEU A 143 7.34 15.76 11.14
N ALA A 144 8.14 15.34 10.17
CA ALA A 144 7.81 14.24 9.27
C ALA A 144 9.01 13.31 9.09
N SER A 145 8.72 12.05 8.78
CA SER A 145 9.73 11.03 8.49
C SER A 145 9.18 10.00 7.52
N VAL A 146 10.07 9.40 6.73
CA VAL A 146 9.77 8.23 5.92
C VAL A 146 10.85 7.19 6.17
N VAL A 147 10.46 6.07 6.76
CA VAL A 147 11.39 4.99 7.08
C VAL A 147 10.93 3.71 6.41
N GLU A 148 11.84 3.10 5.66
CA GLU A 148 11.65 1.78 5.06
C GLU A 148 12.50 0.77 5.82
N ARG A 149 11.91 -0.36 6.21
CA ARG A 149 12.58 -1.39 7.02
C ARG A 149 12.32 -2.78 6.44
N PRO A 150 13.29 -3.70 6.53
CA PRO A 150 13.01 -5.10 6.25
C PRO A 150 12.02 -5.65 7.29
N LEU A 151 11.11 -6.52 6.84
CA LEU A 151 10.24 -7.31 7.73
C LEU A 151 10.49 -8.80 7.49
N PRO A 152 11.35 -9.44 8.32
CA PRO A 152 11.51 -10.88 8.30
C PRO A 152 10.17 -11.59 8.43
N GLY A 153 10.00 -12.69 7.70
CA GLY A 153 8.78 -13.50 7.72
C GLY A 153 7.76 -13.18 6.62
N PHE A 154 7.85 -12.05 5.92
CA PHE A 154 6.95 -11.74 4.78
C PHE A 154 7.54 -12.10 3.41
N GLY A 155 8.56 -12.98 3.39
CA GLY A 155 9.24 -13.45 2.19
C GLY A 155 10.42 -12.57 1.75
N VAL A 156 11.11 -13.00 0.70
CA VAL A 156 12.33 -12.35 0.20
C VAL A 156 12.09 -10.98 -0.45
N ARG A 157 10.84 -10.70 -0.82
CA ARG A 157 10.41 -9.46 -1.49
C ARG A 157 9.22 -8.88 -0.74
N ALA A 158 9.54 -8.26 0.38
CA ALA A 158 8.62 -7.48 1.20
C ALA A 158 9.17 -6.07 1.39
N ARG A 159 8.28 -5.08 1.45
CA ARG A 159 8.60 -3.67 1.68
C ARG A 159 7.68 -3.13 2.75
N TYR A 160 8.27 -2.67 3.84
CA TYR A 160 7.53 -2.06 4.92
C TYR A 160 7.98 -0.63 5.13
N ILE A 161 7.02 0.28 5.04
CA ILE A 161 7.24 1.71 5.01
C ILE A 161 6.37 2.33 6.09
N VAL A 162 7.00 3.15 6.92
CA VAL A 162 6.34 4.00 7.91
C VAL A 162 6.53 5.44 7.49
N ARG A 163 5.44 6.19 7.39
CA ARG A 163 5.46 7.62 7.12
C ARG A 163 4.81 8.34 8.29
N THR A 164 5.47 9.35 8.81
CA THR A 164 4.87 10.25 9.79
C THR A 164 4.87 11.66 9.24
N TYR A 165 3.79 12.40 9.50
CA TYR A 165 3.70 13.81 9.16
C TYR A 165 2.54 14.47 9.93
N PRO A 166 2.57 15.81 10.11
CA PRO A 166 1.55 16.50 10.88
C PRO A 166 0.26 16.72 10.08
N ILE A 167 -0.89 16.42 10.70
CA ILE A 167 -2.24 16.77 10.21
C ILE A 167 -3.03 17.37 11.36
N ALA A 168 -3.63 18.54 11.15
CA ALA A 168 -4.44 19.24 12.16
C ALA A 168 -3.76 19.33 13.54
N GLY A 169 -2.44 19.59 13.56
CA GLY A 169 -1.65 19.72 14.79
C GLY A 169 -1.28 18.40 15.50
N LYS A 170 -1.62 17.24 14.93
CA LYS A 170 -1.29 15.91 15.47
C LYS A 170 -0.42 15.10 14.51
N THR A 171 0.40 14.20 15.03
CA THR A 171 1.19 13.28 14.21
C THR A 171 0.30 12.22 13.58
N TRP A 172 0.19 12.25 12.26
CA TRP A 172 -0.39 11.18 11.48
C TRP A 172 0.68 10.13 11.17
N THR A 173 0.33 8.85 11.28
CA THR A 173 1.21 7.75 10.88
C THR A 173 0.52 6.92 9.81
N GLU A 174 1.23 6.67 8.72
CA GLU A 174 0.87 5.71 7.69
C GLU A 174 1.84 4.53 7.76
N ARG A 175 1.30 3.31 7.80
CA ARG A 175 2.06 2.07 7.67
C ARG A 175 1.63 1.39 6.39
N THR A 176 2.58 1.03 5.56
CA THR A 176 2.35 0.29 4.32
C THR A 176 3.24 -0.93 4.33
N LEU A 177 2.67 -2.11 4.19
CA LEU A 177 3.42 -3.34 3.99
C LEU A 177 2.97 -3.94 2.66
N GLN A 178 3.91 -4.20 1.78
CA GLN A 178 3.68 -4.91 0.53
C GLN A 178 4.58 -6.13 0.51
N TYR A 179 4.04 -7.29 0.12
CA TYR A 179 4.87 -8.45 -0.15
C TYR A 179 4.31 -9.23 -1.32
N ARG A 180 5.18 -9.98 -1.98
CA ARG A 180 4.81 -10.90 -3.06
C ARG A 180 4.93 -12.35 -2.62
N THR A 181 4.08 -13.18 -3.17
CA THR A 181 4.23 -14.64 -3.23
C THR A 181 4.52 -15.03 -4.68
N ALA A 182 4.60 -16.33 -4.96
CA ALA A 182 4.76 -16.80 -6.33
C ALA A 182 3.56 -16.44 -7.24
N THR A 183 2.38 -16.23 -6.65
CA THR A 183 1.09 -16.21 -7.35
C THR A 183 0.26 -14.95 -7.07
N TYR A 184 0.57 -14.18 -6.04
CA TYR A 184 -0.13 -12.94 -5.71
C TYR A 184 0.76 -11.90 -5.02
N VAL A 185 0.32 -10.65 -5.05
CA VAL A 185 0.87 -9.54 -4.25
C VAL A 185 -0.17 -9.13 -3.22
N VAL A 186 0.29 -8.87 -1.99
CA VAL A 186 -0.56 -8.40 -0.89
C VAL A 186 -0.09 -7.03 -0.43
N LEU A 187 -1.02 -6.09 -0.31
CA LEU A 187 -0.79 -4.71 0.07
C LEU A 187 -1.63 -4.34 1.30
N PHE A 188 -0.97 -4.14 2.43
CA PHE A 188 -1.55 -3.63 3.66
C PHE A 188 -1.32 -2.13 3.76
N ARG A 189 -2.33 -1.41 4.24
CA ARG A 189 -2.22 0.00 4.60
C ARG A 189 -2.98 0.28 5.88
N LEU A 190 -2.36 1.05 6.78
CA LEU A 190 -2.98 1.57 7.99
C LEU A 190 -2.60 3.03 8.14
N ASP A 191 -3.60 3.91 8.06
CA ASP A 191 -3.44 5.35 8.21
C ASP A 191 -4.27 5.80 9.42
N ALA A 192 -3.63 6.35 10.45
CA ALA A 192 -4.31 6.79 11.66
C ALA A 192 -3.41 7.68 12.53
N TYR A 193 -4.02 8.44 13.45
CA TYR A 193 -3.32 9.07 14.57
C TYR A 193 -2.86 8.02 15.60
N ALA A 194 -3.72 7.06 15.94
CA ALA A 194 -3.40 5.91 16.78
C ALA A 194 -3.03 4.72 15.88
N ASN A 195 -1.74 4.45 15.72
CA ASN A 195 -1.22 3.50 14.75
C ASN A 195 -0.18 2.53 15.38
N PRO A 196 -0.63 1.62 16.28
CA PRO A 196 0.26 0.69 16.96
C PRO A 196 0.85 -0.32 15.97
N GLU A 197 2.18 -0.32 15.85
CA GLU A 197 2.92 -1.21 14.96
C GLU A 197 2.63 -2.68 15.21
N ALA A 198 2.60 -3.08 16.49
CA ALA A 198 2.35 -4.47 16.87
C ALA A 198 0.99 -4.99 16.38
N ALA A 199 -0.07 -4.18 16.48
CA ALA A 199 -1.39 -4.58 16.00
C ALA A 199 -1.44 -4.70 14.47
N PHE A 200 -0.77 -3.77 13.77
CA PHE A 200 -0.64 -3.81 12.32
C PHE A 200 0.10 -5.06 11.83
N LEU A 201 1.25 -5.37 12.44
CA LEU A 201 2.06 -6.53 12.07
C LEU A 201 1.38 -7.84 12.46
N ALA A 202 0.68 -7.89 13.60
CA ALA A 202 -0.11 -9.07 13.99
C ALA A 202 -1.26 -9.33 13.02
N PHE A 203 -1.97 -8.28 12.59
CA PHE A 203 -2.98 -8.38 11.54
C PHE A 203 -2.38 -8.89 10.23
N ALA A 204 -1.29 -8.28 9.77
CA ALA A 204 -0.63 -8.69 8.53
C ALA A 204 -0.13 -10.14 8.57
N GLY A 205 0.42 -10.58 9.71
CA GLY A 205 0.87 -11.96 9.91
C GLY A 205 -0.29 -12.94 9.87
N LYS A 206 -1.36 -12.66 10.63
CA LYS A 206 -2.58 -13.49 10.61
C LYS A 206 -3.18 -13.59 9.21
N THR A 207 -3.24 -12.48 8.47
CA THR A 207 -3.72 -12.49 7.09
C THR A 207 -2.81 -13.31 6.18
N ARG A 208 -1.48 -13.12 6.23
CA ARG A 208 -0.52 -13.92 5.46
C ARG A 208 -0.73 -15.42 5.69
N ASP A 209 -0.86 -15.84 6.94
CA ASP A 209 -1.01 -17.25 7.31
C ASP A 209 -2.37 -17.82 6.85
N GLY A 210 -3.43 -17.00 6.95
CA GLY A 210 -4.75 -17.31 6.40
C GLY A 210 -4.74 -17.48 4.88
N LEU A 211 -4.11 -16.55 4.15
CA LEU A 211 -3.96 -16.61 2.70
C LEU A 211 -3.16 -17.83 2.26
N THR A 212 -2.07 -18.14 2.95
CA THR A 212 -1.26 -19.33 2.68
C THR A 212 -2.07 -20.62 2.87
N SER A 213 -2.98 -20.63 3.84
CA SER A 213 -3.83 -21.79 4.11
C SER A 213 -4.99 -21.93 3.12
N ALA A 214 -5.60 -20.81 2.71
CA ALA A 214 -6.79 -20.77 1.86
C ALA A 214 -6.48 -20.83 0.35
N LEU A 215 -5.36 -20.25 -0.08
CA LEU A 215 -4.97 -20.13 -1.48
C LEU A 215 -3.83 -21.10 -1.81
N LYS A 216 -4.06 -22.39 -1.55
CA LYS A 216 -3.13 -23.44 -1.99
C LYS A 216 -3.20 -23.50 -3.52
N GLY A 217 -2.07 -23.22 -4.17
CA GLY A 217 -1.85 -23.57 -5.57
C GLY A 217 -1.57 -25.07 -5.70
#